data_AF-A0A9X7J362-F1
#
_entry.id   AF-A0A9X7J362-F1
#
_cell.length_a   1.000
_cell.length_b   1.000
_cell.length_c   1.000
_cell.angle_alpha   90.00
_cell.angle_beta   90.00
_cell.angle_gamma   90.00
#
_symmetry.space_group_name_H-M   'P 1'
#
loop_
_entity.id
_entity.type
_entity.pdbx_description
1 polymer ?
#
loop_
_entity_poly.entity_id
_entity_poly.type
_entity_poly.pdbx_seq_one_letter_code
_entity_poly.pdbx_strand_id
1 'polypeptide(L)'
;MLPDFPKVKEKVLETLNKRMQARSTPSPFQNAKHLRYHEGHRHRIVRADGSVVENEFKEASSKITLDLSQWDSITMEDIIAKIDAAAEEMESQMARHFFGEISKSVEEVGNAIDAKGKPFTAEMYLEALEKVQLDFYEDGTPHELTLVCSPKMAPRMKAELQRLHTDPELARRYNELIEQKRDEWRERENSRKLVG
;
A
#
# COMPACT_ATOMS: atom_id res chain seq x y z
N MET A 1 49.83 3.95 4.89
CA MET A 1 48.64 4.69 4.44
C MET A 1 47.94 3.82 3.42
N LEU A 2 46.77 3.27 3.75
CA LEU A 2 45.97 2.56 2.75
C LEU A 2 45.47 3.58 1.72
N PRO A 3 45.48 3.28 0.42
CA PRO A 3 44.90 4.17 -0.58
C PRO A 3 43.41 4.37 -0.29
N ASP A 4 42.95 5.63 -0.30
CA ASP A 4 41.53 5.93 -0.22
C ASP A 4 40.90 5.80 -1.62
N PHE A 5 39.70 5.23 -1.67
CA PHE A 5 38.93 5.03 -2.91
C PHE A 5 37.55 5.70 -2.80
N PRO A 6 37.47 7.05 -2.89
CA PRO A 6 36.22 7.79 -2.66
C PRO A 6 35.09 7.36 -3.60
N LYS A 7 35.39 7.19 -4.89
CA LYS A 7 34.39 6.79 -5.90
C LYS A 7 33.79 5.40 -5.63
N VAL A 8 34.60 4.49 -5.09
CA VAL A 8 34.13 3.14 -4.75
C VAL A 8 33.22 3.20 -3.53
N LYS A 9 33.62 3.94 -2.49
CA LYS A 9 32.81 4.15 -1.29
C LYS A 9 31.45 4.79 -1.61
N GLU A 10 31.45 5.83 -2.45
CA GLU A 10 30.24 6.51 -2.90
C GLU A 10 29.30 5.54 -3.62
N LYS A 11 29.82 4.73 -4.56
CA LYS A 11 29.03 3.75 -5.30
C LYS A 11 28.47 2.64 -4.39
N VAL A 12 29.23 2.22 -3.38
CA VAL A 12 28.76 1.26 -2.37
C VAL A 12 27.61 1.88 -1.58
N LEU A 13 27.79 3.09 -1.05
CA LEU A 13 26.74 3.79 -0.30
C LEU A 13 25.47 4.02 -1.13
N GLU A 14 25.61 4.43 -2.39
CA GLU A 14 24.48 4.60 -3.30
C GLU A 14 23.72 3.28 -3.51
N THR A 15 24.45 2.18 -3.69
CA THR A 15 23.85 0.85 -3.87
C THR A 15 23.12 0.38 -2.62
N LEU A 16 23.72 0.58 -1.44
CA LEU A 16 23.11 0.23 -0.16
C LEU A 16 21.87 1.10 0.12
N ASN A 17 21.92 2.40 -0.17
CA ASN A 17 20.77 3.30 -0.03
C ASN A 17 19.61 2.92 -0.95
N LYS A 18 19.90 2.57 -2.22
CA LYS A 18 18.87 2.09 -3.15
C LYS A 18 18.22 0.79 -2.66
N ARG A 19 19.01 -0.14 -2.11
CA ARG A 19 18.49 -1.37 -1.51
C ARG A 19 17.58 -1.05 -0.32
N MET A 20 18.03 -0.18 0.59
CA MET A 20 17.26 0.23 1.76
C MET A 20 15.93 0.86 1.35
N GLN A 21 15.92 1.81 0.41
CA GLN A 21 14.69 2.45 -0.10
C GLN A 21 13.71 1.45 -0.73
N ALA A 22 14.22 0.52 -1.55
CA ALA A 22 13.40 -0.49 -2.19
C ALA A 22 12.79 -1.47 -1.18
N ARG A 23 13.51 -1.78 -0.09
CA ARG A 23 13.07 -2.72 0.94
C ARG A 23 12.19 -2.08 2.00
N SER A 24 12.38 -0.80 2.32
CA SER A 24 11.62 -0.11 3.37
C SER A 24 10.21 0.29 2.95
N THR A 25 9.91 0.26 1.65
CA THR A 25 8.59 0.66 1.14
C THR A 25 7.66 -0.54 1.11
N PRO A 26 6.52 -0.53 1.84
CA PRO A 26 5.63 -1.67 1.86
C PRO A 26 5.10 -2.00 0.45
N SER A 27 5.09 -3.28 0.12
CA SER A 27 4.77 -3.81 -1.22
C SER A 27 3.60 -3.13 -1.96
N PRO A 28 2.39 -2.95 -1.37
CA PRO A 28 1.27 -2.34 -2.10
C PRO A 28 1.50 -0.85 -2.45
N PHE A 29 2.47 -0.19 -1.83
CA PHE A 29 2.74 1.24 -2.00
C PHE A 29 4.01 1.52 -2.78
N GLN A 30 4.74 0.52 -3.25
CA GLN A 30 5.90 0.74 -4.13
C GLN A 30 5.51 1.44 -5.43
N ASN A 31 4.28 1.19 -5.91
CA ASN A 31 3.72 1.82 -7.10
C ASN A 31 3.00 3.15 -6.81
N ALA A 32 2.88 3.54 -5.53
CA ALA A 32 2.30 4.83 -5.20
C ALA A 32 3.21 5.98 -5.65
N LYS A 33 2.62 7.12 -6.01
CA LYS A 33 3.39 8.30 -6.41
C LYS A 33 4.11 8.87 -5.19
N HIS A 34 5.43 8.86 -5.22
CA HIS A 34 6.26 9.48 -4.19
C HIS A 34 6.56 10.93 -4.58
N LEU A 35 6.26 11.86 -3.68
CA LEU A 35 6.59 13.28 -3.84
C LEU A 35 7.65 13.66 -2.81
N ARG A 36 8.71 14.31 -3.26
CA ARG A 36 9.75 14.84 -2.38
C ARG A 36 9.40 16.28 -2.01
N TYR A 37 9.18 16.51 -0.73
CA TYR A 37 9.09 17.86 -0.16
C TYR A 37 10.47 18.25 0.36
N HIS A 38 11.00 19.38 -0.11
CA HIS A 38 12.29 19.90 0.33
C HIS A 38 12.16 20.72 1.62
N GLU A 39 11.00 21.32 1.83
CA GLU A 39 10.69 22.22 2.94
C GLU A 39 9.29 21.93 3.48
N GLY A 40 9.06 22.30 4.74
CA GLY A 40 7.79 22.13 5.42
C GLY A 40 7.65 20.81 6.18
N HIS A 41 6.84 20.86 7.24
CA HIS A 41 6.56 19.74 8.16
C HIS A 41 5.11 19.25 8.09
N ARG A 42 4.29 19.82 7.19
CA ARG A 42 2.84 19.60 7.11
C ARG A 42 2.37 19.56 5.68
N HIS A 43 1.25 18.86 5.46
CA HIS A 43 0.52 18.89 4.22
C HIS A 43 -0.97 19.17 4.47
N ARG A 44 -1.61 19.79 3.49
CA ARG A 44 -3.03 20.12 3.50
C ARG A 44 -3.71 19.56 2.26
N ILE A 45 -4.82 18.87 2.45
CA ILE A 45 -5.70 18.37 1.39
C ILE A 45 -6.98 19.19 1.43
N VAL A 46 -7.30 19.84 0.30
CA VAL A 46 -8.57 20.53 0.10
C VAL A 46 -9.41 19.66 -0.83
N ARG A 47 -10.54 19.16 -0.33
CA ARG A 47 -11.45 18.31 -1.09
C ARG A 47 -12.43 19.15 -1.91
N ALA A 48 -13.12 18.51 -2.86
CA ALA A 48 -14.09 19.17 -3.74
C ALA A 48 -15.30 19.77 -2.98
N ASP A 49 -15.64 19.21 -1.82
CA ASP A 49 -16.68 19.70 -0.91
C ASP A 49 -16.22 20.88 -0.03
N GLY A 50 -14.97 21.35 -0.20
CA GLY A 50 -14.38 22.42 0.60
C GLY A 50 -13.86 21.97 1.96
N SER A 51 -13.98 20.69 2.32
CA SER A 51 -13.38 20.16 3.55
C SER A 51 -11.85 20.20 3.46
N VAL A 52 -11.22 20.52 4.59
CA VAL A 52 -9.77 20.66 4.70
C VAL A 52 -9.25 19.65 5.71
N VAL A 53 -8.28 18.84 5.28
CA VAL A 53 -7.52 17.96 6.17
C VAL A 53 -6.09 18.47 6.22
N GLU A 54 -5.61 18.77 7.42
CA GLU A 54 -4.22 19.15 7.67
C GLU A 54 -3.56 18.09 8.52
N ASN A 55 -2.42 17.59 8.06
CA ASN A 55 -1.69 16.49 8.70
C ASN A 55 -0.19 16.84 8.75
N GLU A 56 0.47 16.38 9.81
CA GLU A 56 1.93 16.47 9.97
C GLU A 56 2.63 15.27 9.33
N PHE A 57 3.86 15.48 8.85
CA PHE A 57 4.70 14.37 8.41
C PHE A 57 5.14 13.55 9.61
N LYS A 58 5.03 12.23 9.49
CA LYS A 58 5.50 11.28 10.51
C LYS A 58 6.85 10.73 10.08
N GLU A 59 7.79 10.70 11.00
CA GLU A 59 9.11 10.13 10.77
C GLU A 59 9.04 8.59 10.88
N ALA A 60 9.66 7.91 9.92
CA ALA A 60 10.02 6.50 10.03
C ALA A 60 11.55 6.41 9.94
N SER A 61 12.19 5.89 10.99
CA SER A 61 13.65 5.80 11.06
C SER A 61 14.10 4.52 11.76
N SER A 62 15.29 4.05 11.43
CA SER A 62 15.93 2.90 12.06
C SER A 62 17.40 3.20 12.34
N LYS A 63 17.97 2.56 13.36
CA LYS A 63 19.35 2.73 13.77
C LYS A 63 20.16 1.47 13.51
N ILE A 64 21.15 1.58 12.63
CA ILE A 64 22.16 0.54 12.45
C ILE A 64 23.32 0.81 13.42
N THR A 65 23.64 -0.19 14.25
CA THR A 65 24.81 -0.14 15.14
C THR A 65 25.85 -1.17 14.71
N LEU A 66 27.09 -0.70 14.52
CA LEU A 66 28.26 -1.50 14.17
C LEU A 66 29.28 -1.37 15.30
N ASP A 67 29.75 -2.51 15.80
CA ASP A 67 30.85 -2.54 16.77
C ASP A 67 32.17 -2.57 16.00
N LEU A 68 33.01 -1.54 16.19
CA LEU A 68 34.30 -1.41 15.54
C LEU A 68 35.27 -2.53 15.94
N SER A 69 35.07 -3.17 17.10
CA SER A 69 35.88 -4.31 17.53
C SER A 69 35.69 -5.56 16.66
N GLN A 70 34.57 -5.65 15.93
CA GLN A 70 34.22 -6.77 15.07
C GLN A 70 34.61 -6.53 13.60
N TRP A 71 35.29 -5.43 13.29
CA TRP A 71 35.58 -5.01 11.92
C TRP A 71 36.40 -6.02 11.12
N ASP A 72 37.28 -6.77 11.76
CA ASP A 72 38.09 -7.80 11.10
C ASP A 72 37.29 -9.07 10.78
N SER A 73 36.14 -9.25 11.44
CA SER A 73 35.24 -10.41 11.28
C SER A 73 33.97 -10.11 10.50
N ILE A 74 33.61 -8.83 10.33
CA ILE A 74 32.35 -8.45 9.70
C ILE A 74 32.42 -8.68 8.19
N THR A 75 31.48 -9.48 7.69
CA THR A 75 31.38 -9.74 6.25
C THR A 75 30.43 -8.73 5.60
N MET A 76 30.50 -8.64 4.27
CA MET A 76 29.51 -7.87 3.51
C MET A 76 28.08 -8.40 3.73
N GLU A 77 27.94 -9.71 3.93
CA GLU A 77 26.64 -10.34 4.22
C GLU A 77 26.05 -9.86 5.54
N ASP A 78 26.88 -9.70 6.59
CA ASP A 78 26.45 -9.17 7.88
C ASP A 78 25.98 -7.71 7.78
N ILE A 79 26.68 -6.90 6.98
CA ILE A 79 26.31 -5.51 6.71
C ILE A 79 24.97 -5.46 5.97
N ILE A 80 24.80 -6.30 4.94
CA ILE A 80 23.54 -6.39 4.19
C ILE A 80 22.40 -6.83 5.12
N ALA A 81 22.62 -7.81 5.99
CA ALA A 81 21.63 -8.29 6.94
C ALA A 81 21.19 -7.19 7.93
N LYS A 82 22.13 -6.37 8.42
CA LYS A 82 21.81 -5.21 9.28
C LYS A 82 21.00 -4.15 8.53
N ILE A 83 21.30 -3.90 7.26
CA ILE A 83 20.56 -2.96 6.41
C ILE A 83 19.16 -3.49 6.13
N ASP A 84 19.02 -4.79 5.83
CA ASP A 84 17.73 -5.41 5.60
C ASP A 84 16.86 -5.38 6.87
N ALA A 85 17.43 -5.62 8.05
CA ALA A 85 16.72 -5.49 9.32
C ALA A 85 16.27 -4.05 9.60
N ALA A 86 17.12 -3.07 9.31
CA ALA A 86 16.75 -1.66 9.44
C ALA A 86 15.65 -1.26 8.46
N ALA A 87 15.71 -1.77 7.23
CA ALA A 87 14.68 -1.54 6.23
C ALA A 87 13.33 -2.18 6.65
N GLU A 88 13.33 -3.38 7.22
CA GLU A 88 12.13 -4.04 7.75
C GLU A 88 11.51 -3.24 8.92
N GLU A 89 12.34 -2.69 9.81
CA GLU A 89 11.86 -1.82 10.90
C GLU A 89 11.18 -0.56 10.35
N MET A 90 11.80 0.09 9.36
CA MET A 90 11.20 1.24 8.68
C MET A 90 9.92 0.87 7.92
N GLU A 91 9.90 -0.26 7.22
CA GLU A 91 8.71 -0.77 6.53
C GLU A 91 7.56 -0.98 7.51
N SER A 92 7.82 -1.57 8.68
CA SER A 92 6.81 -1.79 9.71
C SER A 92 6.22 -0.47 10.23
N GLN A 93 7.07 0.53 10.48
CA GLN A 93 6.62 1.86 10.91
C GLN A 93 5.76 2.53 9.83
N MET A 94 6.23 2.54 8.58
CA MET A 94 5.50 3.08 7.45
C MET A 94 4.16 2.38 7.27
N ALA A 95 4.13 1.04 7.24
CA ALA A 95 2.92 0.25 7.08
C ALA A 95 1.88 0.55 8.17
N ARG A 96 2.29 0.64 9.44
CA ARG A 96 1.39 1.02 10.54
C ARG A 96 0.76 2.40 10.33
N HIS A 97 1.56 3.38 9.90
CA HIS A 97 1.05 4.72 9.64
C HIS A 97 0.10 4.75 8.45
N PHE A 98 0.45 4.08 7.35
CA PHE A 98 -0.39 4.02 6.16
C PHE A 98 -1.72 3.34 6.42
N PHE A 99 -1.71 2.10 6.94
CA PHE A 99 -2.94 1.38 7.23
C PHE A 99 -3.77 2.05 8.31
N GLY A 100 -3.13 2.69 9.31
CA GLY A 100 -3.83 3.48 10.32
C GLY A 100 -4.59 4.67 9.73
N GLU A 101 -3.97 5.41 8.79
CA GLU A 101 -4.63 6.55 8.13
C GLU A 101 -5.76 6.09 7.19
N ILE A 102 -5.57 4.98 6.48
CA ILE A 102 -6.63 4.36 5.66
C ILE A 102 -7.81 3.96 6.54
N SER A 103 -7.58 3.23 7.64
CA SER A 103 -8.64 2.82 8.57
C SER A 103 -9.40 4.03 9.11
N LYS A 104 -8.69 5.05 9.59
CA LYS A 104 -9.31 6.29 10.08
C LYS A 104 -10.18 6.96 9.02
N SER A 105 -9.65 7.12 7.81
CA SER A 105 -10.39 7.78 6.71
C SER A 105 -11.64 6.99 6.29
N VAL A 106 -11.56 5.65 6.28
CA VAL A 106 -12.68 4.77 5.92
C VAL A 106 -13.75 4.75 7.02
N GLU A 107 -13.34 4.78 8.29
CA GLU A 107 -14.24 4.87 9.45
C GLU A 107 -14.97 6.22 9.51
N GLU A 108 -14.28 7.34 9.26
CA GLU A 108 -14.87 8.69 9.26
C GLU A 108 -16.02 8.83 8.24
N VAL A 109 -15.89 8.17 7.08
CA VAL A 109 -16.91 8.19 6.01
C VAL A 109 -17.95 7.08 6.19
N GLY A 110 -17.79 6.21 7.20
CA GLY A 110 -18.70 5.08 7.45
C GLY A 110 -18.59 3.95 6.43
N ASN A 111 -17.48 3.88 5.70
CA ASN A 111 -17.23 2.87 4.67
C ASN A 111 -16.62 1.57 5.23
N ALA A 112 -16.35 1.52 6.53
CA ALA A 112 -15.82 0.34 7.20
C ALA A 112 -16.87 -0.78 7.30
N ILE A 113 -16.45 -2.03 7.14
CA ILE A 113 -17.27 -3.22 7.37
C ILE A 113 -16.69 -3.96 8.58
N ASP A 114 -17.47 -4.04 9.66
CA ASP A 114 -17.10 -4.82 10.84
C ASP A 114 -17.57 -6.27 10.72
N ALA A 115 -16.61 -7.18 10.57
CA ALA A 115 -16.88 -8.62 10.52
C ALA A 115 -17.30 -9.20 11.89
N LYS A 116 -17.25 -8.44 13.00
CA LYS A 116 -17.61 -8.86 14.38
C LYS A 116 -16.86 -10.11 14.83
N GLY A 117 -15.59 -10.22 14.43
CA GLY A 117 -14.75 -11.40 14.69
C GLY A 117 -15.10 -12.64 13.86
N LYS A 118 -16.09 -12.55 12.96
CA LYS A 118 -16.34 -13.61 11.98
C LYS A 118 -15.21 -13.64 10.97
N PRO A 119 -14.87 -14.83 10.46
CA PRO A 119 -13.83 -14.94 9.47
C PRO A 119 -14.32 -14.50 8.08
N PHE A 120 -13.38 -14.09 7.23
CA PHE A 120 -13.67 -13.57 5.88
C PHE A 120 -14.51 -14.54 5.03
N THR A 121 -15.47 -14.01 4.27
CA THR A 121 -16.31 -14.77 3.33
C THR A 121 -16.48 -14.02 2.00
N ALA A 122 -16.88 -14.75 0.95
CA ALA A 122 -17.16 -14.16 -0.36
C ALA A 122 -18.27 -13.09 -0.32
N GLU A 123 -19.26 -13.24 0.55
CA GLU A 123 -20.35 -12.28 0.72
C GLU A 123 -19.86 -10.95 1.33
N MET A 124 -18.91 -11.00 2.27
CA MET A 124 -18.26 -9.79 2.79
C MET A 124 -17.46 -9.06 1.72
N TYR A 125 -16.85 -9.81 0.79
CA TYR A 125 -16.16 -9.21 -0.34
C TYR A 125 -17.13 -8.49 -1.29
N LEU A 126 -18.29 -9.08 -1.57
CA LEU A 126 -19.34 -8.43 -2.36
C LEU A 126 -19.86 -7.16 -1.69
N GLU A 127 -20.10 -7.19 -0.38
CA GLU A 127 -20.48 -5.99 0.39
C GLU A 127 -19.42 -4.89 0.31
N ALA A 128 -18.14 -5.26 0.41
CA ALA A 128 -17.04 -4.31 0.26
C ALA A 128 -17.00 -3.72 -1.16
N LEU A 129 -17.18 -4.56 -2.19
CA LEU A 129 -17.17 -4.16 -3.59
C LEU A 129 -18.33 -3.20 -3.93
N GLU A 130 -19.48 -3.38 -3.29
CA GLU A 130 -20.64 -2.50 -3.44
C GLU A 130 -20.35 -1.08 -2.95
N LYS A 131 -19.59 -0.93 -1.86
CA LYS A 131 -19.26 0.40 -1.31
C LYS A 131 -18.05 1.06 -1.96
N VAL A 132 -17.17 0.28 -2.58
CA VAL A 132 -16.00 0.81 -3.28
C VAL A 132 -16.40 1.36 -4.65
N GLN A 133 -15.80 2.49 -5.03
CA GLN A 133 -15.87 2.98 -6.40
C GLN A 133 -14.86 2.23 -7.27
N LEU A 134 -15.33 1.64 -8.36
CA LEU A 134 -14.47 0.96 -9.34
C LEU A 134 -14.19 1.85 -10.54
N ASP A 135 -12.97 1.76 -11.04
CA ASP A 135 -12.58 2.27 -12.34
C ASP A 135 -12.43 1.10 -13.31
N PHE A 136 -12.64 1.39 -14.60
CA PHE A 136 -12.59 0.40 -15.67
C PHE A 136 -11.59 0.87 -16.73
N TYR A 137 -10.90 -0.10 -17.34
CA TYR A 137 -10.10 0.12 -18.54
C TYR A 137 -11.01 0.38 -19.75
N GLU A 138 -10.44 0.86 -20.85
CA GLU A 138 -11.18 1.15 -22.09
C GLU A 138 -11.89 -0.08 -22.68
N ASP A 139 -11.38 -1.28 -22.43
CA ASP A 139 -11.97 -2.56 -22.85
C ASP A 139 -13.15 -3.01 -21.96
N GLY A 140 -13.47 -2.25 -20.91
CA GLY A 140 -14.56 -2.53 -19.98
C GLY A 140 -14.20 -3.51 -18.86
N THR A 141 -12.92 -3.89 -18.72
CA THR A 141 -12.46 -4.69 -17.58
C THR A 141 -12.25 -3.80 -16.34
N PRO A 142 -12.70 -4.23 -15.14
CA PRO A 142 -12.47 -3.46 -13.92
C PRO A 142 -10.98 -3.44 -13.57
N HIS A 143 -10.49 -2.32 -13.03
CA HIS A 143 -9.16 -2.25 -12.44
C HIS A 143 -9.02 -3.28 -11.32
N GLU A 144 -7.83 -3.89 -11.22
CA GLU A 144 -7.56 -4.87 -10.17
C GLU A 144 -7.56 -4.23 -8.79
N LEU A 145 -8.34 -4.79 -7.87
CA LEU A 145 -8.30 -4.41 -6.47
C LEU A 145 -7.18 -5.18 -5.75
N THR A 146 -6.29 -4.43 -5.11
CA THR A 146 -5.26 -5.03 -4.26
C THR A 146 -5.83 -5.32 -2.88
N LEU A 147 -5.94 -6.61 -2.52
CA LEU A 147 -6.37 -7.04 -1.19
C LEU A 147 -5.16 -7.37 -0.32
N VAL A 148 -5.03 -6.67 0.80
CA VAL A 148 -3.95 -6.89 1.78
C VAL A 148 -4.52 -7.64 2.99
N CYS A 149 -3.89 -8.76 3.34
CA CYS A 149 -4.28 -9.55 4.51
C CYS A 149 -3.05 -10.17 5.19
N SER A 150 -3.24 -10.64 6.43
CA SER A 150 -2.18 -11.40 7.11
C SER A 150 -1.89 -12.74 6.41
N PRO A 151 -0.66 -13.26 6.46
CA PRO A 151 -0.32 -14.55 5.85
C PRO A 151 -1.20 -15.71 6.34
N LYS A 152 -1.69 -15.66 7.58
CA LYS A 152 -2.59 -16.68 8.15
C LYS A 152 -3.98 -16.65 7.51
N MET A 153 -4.43 -15.49 7.03
CA MET A 153 -5.75 -15.32 6.40
C MET A 153 -5.72 -15.58 4.89
N ALA A 154 -4.56 -15.42 4.26
CA ALA A 154 -4.40 -15.53 2.81
C ALA A 154 -4.94 -16.83 2.19
N PRO A 155 -4.73 -18.04 2.76
CA PRO A 155 -5.28 -19.27 2.18
C PRO A 155 -6.81 -19.27 2.14
N ARG A 156 -7.44 -18.78 3.21
CA ARG A 156 -8.90 -18.67 3.31
C ARG A 156 -9.44 -17.65 2.32
N MET A 157 -8.81 -16.48 2.26
CA MET A 157 -9.23 -15.42 1.32
C MET A 157 -9.19 -15.92 -0.13
N LYS A 158 -8.12 -16.65 -0.51
CA LYS A 158 -8.04 -17.28 -1.84
C LYS A 158 -9.16 -18.28 -2.09
N ALA A 159 -9.48 -19.13 -1.10
CA ALA A 159 -10.55 -20.11 -1.24
C ALA A 159 -11.93 -19.45 -1.41
N GLU A 160 -12.22 -18.39 -0.65
CA GLU A 160 -13.49 -17.65 -0.76
C GLU A 160 -13.60 -16.89 -2.09
N LEU A 161 -12.52 -16.27 -2.57
CA LEU A 161 -12.48 -15.63 -3.88
C LEU A 161 -12.62 -16.63 -5.03
N GLN A 162 -12.10 -17.84 -4.86
CA GLN A 162 -12.32 -18.92 -5.83
C GLN A 162 -13.80 -19.38 -5.80
N ARG A 163 -14.38 -19.52 -4.59
CA ARG A 163 -15.80 -19.85 -4.41
C ARG A 163 -16.73 -18.82 -5.05
N LEU A 164 -16.37 -17.54 -4.99
CA LEU A 164 -17.10 -16.45 -5.64
C LEU A 164 -17.32 -16.70 -7.14
N HIS A 165 -16.36 -17.35 -7.82
CA HIS A 165 -16.43 -17.62 -9.25
C HIS A 165 -16.98 -19.01 -9.59
N THR A 166 -16.89 -19.98 -8.67
CA THR A 166 -17.34 -21.36 -8.91
C THR A 166 -18.78 -21.60 -8.45
N ASP A 167 -19.27 -20.86 -7.47
CA ASP A 167 -20.66 -20.93 -7.01
C ASP A 167 -21.57 -20.10 -7.96
N PRO A 168 -22.53 -20.72 -8.66
CA PRO A 168 -23.36 -20.03 -9.65
C PRO A 168 -24.13 -18.82 -9.09
N GLU A 169 -24.60 -18.87 -7.83
CA GLU A 169 -25.34 -17.75 -7.24
C GLU A 169 -24.41 -16.58 -6.92
N LEU A 170 -23.24 -16.87 -6.35
CA LEU A 170 -22.25 -15.83 -6.03
C LEU A 170 -21.65 -15.20 -7.30
N ALA A 171 -21.36 -16.03 -8.31
CA ALA A 171 -20.87 -15.55 -9.60
C ALA A 171 -21.89 -14.66 -10.30
N ARG A 172 -23.18 -15.02 -10.24
CA ARG A 172 -24.27 -14.19 -10.76
C ARG A 172 -24.32 -12.83 -10.05
N ARG A 173 -24.32 -12.81 -8.72
CA ARG A 173 -24.32 -11.57 -7.94
C ARG A 173 -23.10 -10.69 -8.22
N TYR A 174 -21.93 -11.31 -8.34
CA TYR A 174 -20.70 -10.60 -8.69
C TYR A 174 -20.82 -9.93 -10.06
N ASN A 175 -21.29 -10.65 -11.08
CA ASN A 175 -21.46 -10.10 -12.43
C ASN A 175 -22.50 -8.99 -12.47
N GLU A 176 -23.65 -9.16 -11.80
CA GLU A 176 -24.68 -8.12 -11.67
C GLU A 176 -24.10 -6.84 -11.04
N LEU A 177 -23.32 -6.99 -9.96
CA LEU A 177 -22.67 -5.86 -9.29
C LEU A 177 -21.62 -5.17 -10.18
N ILE A 178 -20.81 -5.93 -10.91
CA ILE A 178 -19.80 -5.37 -11.83
C ILE A 178 -20.46 -4.59 -12.97
N GLU A 179 -21.56 -5.08 -13.56
CA GLU A 179 -22.31 -4.35 -14.59
C GLU A 179 -22.89 -3.04 -14.03
N GLN A 180 -23.49 -3.08 -12.84
CA GLN A 180 -23.98 -1.86 -12.19
C GLN A 180 -22.84 -0.84 -11.98
N LYS A 181 -21.69 -1.29 -11.47
CA LYS A 181 -20.51 -0.43 -11.26
C LYS A 181 -19.97 0.13 -12.57
N ARG A 182 -20.07 -0.62 -13.67
CA ARG A 182 -19.65 -0.15 -15.01
C ARG A 182 -20.56 0.96 -15.51
N ASP A 183 -21.87 0.86 -15.28
CA ASP A 183 -22.81 1.91 -15.66
C ASP A 183 -22.62 3.18 -14.82
N GLU A 184 -22.41 3.03 -13.50
CA GLU A 184 -22.01 4.15 -12.60
C GLU A 184 -20.73 4.85 -13.11
N TRP A 185 -19.73 4.07 -13.53
CA TRP A 185 -18.49 4.60 -14.10
C TRP A 185 -18.73 5.35 -15.41
N ARG A 186 -19.53 4.79 -16.33
CA ARG A 186 -19.86 5.44 -17.62
C ARG A 186 -20.59 6.76 -17.42
N GLU A 187 -21.57 6.80 -16.51
CA GLU A 187 -22.32 8.02 -16.20
C GLU A 187 -21.39 9.12 -15.66
N ARG A 188 -20.47 8.75 -14.77
CA ARG A 188 -19.46 9.67 -14.23
C ARG A 188 -18.49 10.18 -15.30
N GLU A 189 -17.98 9.30 -16.15
CA GLU A 189 -17.08 9.70 -17.25
C GLU A 189 -17.79 10.58 -18.29
N ASN A 190 -19.05 10.29 -18.60
CA ASN A 190 -19.87 11.16 -19.46
C ASN A 190 -20.10 12.52 -18.82
N SER A 191 -20.41 12.56 -17.53
CA SER A 191 -20.58 13.81 -16.78
C SER A 191 -19.31 14.67 -16.85
N ARG A 192 -18.13 14.08 -16.62
CA ARG A 192 -16.83 14.77 -16.74
C ARG A 192 -16.58 15.36 -18.13
N LYS A 193 -17.02 14.68 -19.19
CA LYS A 193 -16.87 15.17 -20.57
C LYS A 193 -17.87 16.28 -20.92
N LEU A 194 -19.05 16.29 -20.31
CA LEU A 194 -20.11 17.26 -20.60
C LEU A 194 -20.00 18.58 -19.82
N VAL A 195 -19.32 18.58 -18.67
CA VAL A 195 -19.03 19.79 -17.88
C VAL A 195 -17.65 20.40 -18.15
N GLY A 196 -16.93 19.88 -19.16
CA GLY A 196 -15.61 20.37 -19.60
C GLY A 196 -15.70 21.44 -20.68
#